data_AF-A0AAW0F7J4-F1
#
_entry.id   AF-A0AAW0F7J4-F1
#
_cell.length_a   1.000
_cell.length_b   1.000
_cell.length_c   1.000
_cell.angle_alpha   90.00
_cell.angle_beta   90.00
_cell.angle_gamma   90.00
#
_symmetry.space_group_name_H-M   'P 1'
#
loop_
_entity.id
_entity.type
_entity.pdbx_description
1 polymer ?
#
loop_
_entity_poly.entity_id
_entity_poly.type
_entity_poly.pdbx_seq_one_letter_code
_entity_poly.pdbx_strand_id
1 'polypeptide(L)'
;MEEDARLVATAPYNVEELQAEFDGVSPRDAYAALCHRSRCAPLASIAAMLPETVGAWDAVSVLDFSRTYIGSQGALPMIDLCRRLPQLRSLLLRDNYLSNDTVWSLVQMAVFHPSLERVDLSANQYVSWSGAMCLVELVLRNPRITDVGLRGTTVSEEIVAAIAAQTRQNAVSRFRAAELKASPPVHPAAVYIRALTHLFATHQQHGRVSVSLLHSGVEELLRVSGRTSELQLVTDKDLAKLTARATSGVIGCEEFLVLLLIDGSTYDADTVARLRQAFVLFNMDPSAPDPVRNGYILGRDLSAIMTHVDGAPPSEADVVAMQRRLGATADTATLGWEEFLYVAYPHGPQAGDRLCSATCTPLVSGVEVMHY
;
A
#
# COMPACT_ATOMS: atom_id res chain seq x y z
N MET A 1 -45.81 -2.65 16.86
CA MET A 1 -44.63 -2.29 16.04
C MET A 1 -43.45 -2.41 16.96
N GLU A 2 -42.74 -3.55 16.93
CA GLU A 2 -41.39 -3.60 17.51
C GLU A 2 -40.54 -2.59 16.72
N GLU A 3 -39.91 -1.65 17.42
CA GLU A 3 -38.90 -0.80 16.81
C GLU A 3 -37.84 -1.70 16.18
N ASP A 4 -37.59 -1.53 14.89
CA ASP A 4 -36.59 -2.30 14.17
C ASP A 4 -35.25 -2.13 14.89
N ALA A 5 -34.73 -3.18 15.51
CA ALA A 5 -33.49 -3.15 16.29
C ALA A 5 -32.29 -2.64 15.47
N ARG A 6 -32.40 -2.63 14.13
CA ARG A 6 -31.42 -2.03 13.22
C ARG A 6 -31.37 -0.50 13.32
N LEU A 7 -32.43 0.16 13.79
CA LEU A 7 -32.47 1.61 14.06
C LEU A 7 -31.77 1.96 15.38
N VAL A 8 -31.78 1.08 16.38
CA VAL A 8 -31.12 1.31 17.69
C VAL A 8 -29.59 1.29 17.57
N ALA A 9 -29.03 0.61 16.56
CA ALA A 9 -27.59 0.53 16.32
C ALA A 9 -26.95 1.82 15.75
N THR A 10 -27.71 2.91 15.58
CA THR A 10 -27.26 4.15 14.93
C THR A 10 -26.73 5.24 15.88
N ALA A 11 -26.72 4.98 17.19
CA ALA A 11 -26.19 5.93 18.17
C ALA A 11 -24.65 5.83 18.26
N PRO A 12 -23.94 6.96 18.41
CA PRO A 12 -22.55 6.95 18.82
C PRO A 12 -22.39 6.16 20.12
N TYR A 13 -21.30 5.40 20.23
CA TYR A 13 -20.94 4.69 21.46
C TYR A 13 -19.72 5.31 22.12
N ASN A 14 -19.63 5.18 23.44
CA ASN A 14 -18.48 5.59 24.22
C ASN A 14 -17.61 4.36 24.55
N VAL A 15 -16.34 4.39 24.15
CA VAL A 15 -15.41 3.28 24.37
C VAL A 15 -15.21 2.99 25.86
N GLU A 16 -15.05 4.04 26.68
CA GLU A 16 -14.79 3.92 28.12
C GLU A 16 -15.99 3.29 28.84
N GLU A 17 -17.21 3.69 28.48
CA GLU A 17 -18.44 3.08 29.02
C GLU A 17 -18.55 1.59 28.65
N LEU A 18 -18.24 1.24 27.40
CA LEU A 18 -18.25 -0.14 26.94
C LEU A 18 -17.14 -1.00 27.58
N GLN A 19 -15.99 -0.40 27.89
CA GLN A 19 -14.91 -1.07 28.63
C GLN A 19 -15.24 -1.23 30.11
N ALA A 20 -15.95 -0.28 30.72
CA ALA A 20 -16.38 -0.37 32.13
C ALA A 20 -17.32 -1.55 32.40
N GLU A 21 -18.06 -2.02 31.39
CA GLU A 21 -18.83 -3.28 31.46
C GLU A 21 -17.94 -4.50 31.76
N PHE A 22 -16.67 -4.42 31.40
CA PHE A 22 -15.65 -5.46 31.52
C PHE A 22 -14.54 -5.06 32.50
N ASP A 23 -14.87 -4.29 33.54
CA ASP A 23 -13.90 -3.93 34.58
C ASP A 23 -13.31 -5.20 35.23
N GLY A 24 -11.99 -5.23 35.36
CA GLY A 24 -11.26 -6.41 35.84
C GLY A 24 -11.19 -7.59 34.85
N VAL A 25 -11.73 -7.48 33.63
CA VAL A 25 -11.77 -8.55 32.62
C VAL A 25 -10.79 -8.24 31.49
N SER A 26 -10.09 -9.26 30.99
CA SER A 26 -9.19 -9.10 29.85
C SER A 26 -9.96 -8.96 28.53
N PRO A 27 -9.39 -8.34 27.48
CA PRO A 27 -10.03 -8.32 26.16
C PRO A 27 -10.41 -9.71 25.63
N ARG A 28 -9.58 -10.72 25.91
CA ARG A 28 -9.87 -12.12 25.54
C ARG A 28 -11.10 -12.67 26.28
N ASP A 29 -11.16 -12.47 27.59
CA ASP A 29 -12.27 -12.99 28.41
C ASP A 29 -13.57 -12.23 28.11
N ALA A 30 -13.47 -10.94 27.81
CA ALA A 30 -14.60 -10.14 27.35
C ALA A 30 -15.15 -10.67 26.03
N TYR A 31 -14.29 -11.05 25.08
CA TYR A 31 -14.71 -11.71 23.85
C TYR A 31 -15.48 -13.01 24.13
N ALA A 32 -15.00 -13.85 25.05
CA ALA A 32 -15.72 -15.07 25.45
C ALA A 32 -17.09 -14.75 26.05
N ALA A 33 -17.19 -13.75 26.91
CA ALA A 33 -18.46 -13.28 27.49
C ALA A 33 -19.43 -12.75 26.43
N LEU A 34 -18.95 -11.98 25.44
CA LEU A 34 -19.74 -11.50 24.31
C LEU A 34 -20.25 -12.67 23.45
N CYS A 35 -19.42 -13.68 23.19
CA CYS A 35 -19.84 -14.89 22.48
C CYS A 35 -20.96 -15.63 23.24
N HIS A 36 -20.82 -15.79 24.56
CA HIS A 36 -21.85 -16.39 25.38
C HIS A 36 -23.18 -15.62 25.33
N ARG A 37 -23.13 -14.28 25.37
CA ARG A 37 -24.32 -13.42 25.20
C ARG A 37 -24.99 -13.61 23.84
N SER A 38 -24.18 -13.72 22.79
CA SER A 38 -24.64 -13.97 21.41
C SER A 38 -24.99 -15.44 21.14
N ARG A 39 -24.92 -16.32 22.16
CA ARG A 39 -25.22 -17.76 22.06
C ARG A 39 -24.35 -18.48 21.03
N CYS A 40 -23.09 -18.10 20.89
CA CYS A 40 -22.11 -18.79 20.06
C CYS A 40 -20.86 -19.18 20.85
N ALA A 41 -20.11 -20.16 20.35
CA ALA A 41 -18.84 -20.56 20.95
C ALA A 41 -17.74 -19.58 20.53
N PRO A 42 -16.87 -19.13 21.46
CA PRO A 42 -15.71 -18.31 21.10
C PRO A 42 -14.75 -19.13 20.24
N LEU A 43 -14.26 -18.52 19.15
CA LEU A 43 -13.27 -19.14 18.29
C LEU A 43 -11.88 -19.01 18.93
N ALA A 44 -11.20 -20.13 19.13
CA ALA A 44 -9.86 -20.16 19.74
C ALA A 44 -8.84 -19.33 18.95
N SER A 45 -8.94 -19.31 17.63
CA SER A 45 -8.11 -18.48 16.74
C SER A 45 -8.27 -16.98 17.03
N ILE A 46 -9.50 -16.51 17.25
CA ILE A 46 -9.80 -15.11 17.60
C ILE A 46 -9.29 -14.81 19.00
N ALA A 47 -9.60 -15.67 19.98
CA ALA A 47 -9.19 -15.49 21.36
C ALA A 47 -7.66 -15.35 21.48
N ALA A 48 -6.89 -16.14 20.72
CA ALA A 48 -5.43 -16.11 20.72
C ALA A 48 -4.84 -14.78 20.24
N MET A 49 -5.56 -14.00 19.43
CA MET A 49 -5.13 -12.68 18.96
C MET A 49 -5.38 -11.57 20.00
N LEU A 50 -6.13 -11.87 21.06
CA LEU A 50 -6.53 -10.90 22.07
C LEU A 50 -5.64 -11.02 23.32
N PRO A 51 -5.28 -9.87 23.95
CA PRO A 51 -4.55 -9.86 25.20
C PRO A 51 -5.30 -10.57 26.33
N GLU A 52 -4.55 -11.34 27.14
CA GLU A 52 -5.02 -11.91 28.42
C GLU A 52 -4.85 -10.93 29.58
N THR A 53 -4.09 -9.86 29.38
CA THR A 53 -3.85 -8.85 30.40
C THR A 53 -5.08 -7.96 30.56
N VAL A 54 -5.59 -7.84 31.78
CA VAL A 54 -6.67 -6.92 32.15
C VAL A 54 -6.30 -5.49 31.78
N GLY A 55 -7.24 -4.77 31.17
CA GLY A 55 -7.03 -3.38 30.76
C GLY A 55 -6.18 -3.17 29.50
N ALA A 56 -5.64 -4.22 28.88
CA ALA A 56 -4.81 -4.12 27.68
C ALA A 56 -5.62 -3.90 26.36
N TRP A 57 -6.69 -3.12 26.43
CA TRP A 57 -7.55 -2.80 25.27
C TRP A 57 -6.82 -2.01 24.19
N ASP A 58 -5.92 -1.11 24.61
CA ASP A 58 -5.16 -0.22 23.72
C ASP A 58 -3.99 -0.92 23.01
N ALA A 59 -3.66 -2.16 23.41
CA ALA A 59 -2.57 -2.92 22.82
C ALA A 59 -2.90 -3.47 21.42
N VAL A 60 -4.19 -3.50 21.05
CA VAL A 60 -4.65 -4.09 19.79
C VAL A 60 -4.79 -3.01 18.72
N SER A 61 -3.89 -3.01 17.75
CA SER A 61 -3.90 -2.08 16.61
C SER A 61 -4.35 -2.73 15.30
N VAL A 62 -4.19 -4.05 15.17
CA VAL A 62 -4.55 -4.82 13.99
C VAL A 62 -5.23 -6.11 14.44
N LEU A 63 -6.36 -6.43 13.82
CA LEU A 63 -7.02 -7.73 13.94
C LEU A 63 -7.14 -8.35 12.55
N ASP A 64 -6.46 -9.48 12.36
CA ASP A 64 -6.53 -10.24 11.12
C ASP A 64 -7.29 -11.55 11.34
N PHE A 65 -8.54 -11.56 10.90
CA PHE A 65 -9.42 -12.72 10.93
C PHE A 65 -9.51 -13.44 9.60
N SER A 66 -8.60 -13.17 8.66
CA SER A 66 -8.66 -13.75 7.32
C SER A 66 -8.66 -15.28 7.36
N ARG A 67 -9.60 -15.91 6.64
CA ARG A 67 -9.72 -17.38 6.53
C ARG A 67 -9.94 -18.09 7.87
N THR A 68 -10.67 -17.47 8.79
CA THR A 68 -10.98 -18.08 10.10
C THR A 68 -12.39 -18.69 10.17
N TYR A 69 -13.15 -18.66 9.06
CA TYR A 69 -14.50 -19.22 8.94
C TYR A 69 -15.46 -18.76 10.05
N ILE A 70 -15.41 -17.48 10.40
CA ILE A 70 -16.24 -16.92 11.47
C ILE A 70 -17.74 -17.09 11.18
N GLY A 71 -18.14 -16.88 9.92
CA GLY A 71 -19.54 -16.84 9.50
C GLY A 71 -20.30 -15.65 10.10
N SER A 72 -21.50 -15.37 9.57
CA SER A 72 -22.24 -14.15 9.89
C SER A 72 -22.60 -13.99 11.37
N GLN A 73 -22.92 -15.09 12.07
CA GLN A 73 -23.33 -15.06 13.48
C GLN A 73 -22.14 -14.95 14.44
N GLY A 74 -21.06 -15.69 14.19
CA GLY A 74 -19.83 -15.61 14.99
C GLY A 74 -19.15 -14.25 14.89
N ALA A 75 -19.41 -13.51 13.80
CA ALA A 75 -18.82 -12.20 13.56
C ALA A 75 -19.44 -11.10 14.43
N LEU A 76 -20.69 -11.26 14.88
CA LEU A 76 -21.38 -10.23 15.68
C LEU A 76 -20.69 -9.93 17.01
N PRO A 77 -20.36 -10.91 17.87
CA PRO A 77 -19.64 -10.63 19.12
C PRO A 77 -18.21 -10.14 18.89
N MET A 78 -17.56 -10.51 17.78
CA MET A 78 -16.27 -9.94 17.38
C MET A 78 -16.42 -8.46 16.98
N ILE A 79 -17.42 -8.11 16.18
CA ILE A 79 -17.70 -6.71 15.81
C ILE A 79 -18.04 -5.89 17.06
N ASP A 80 -18.78 -6.47 18.01
CA ASP A 80 -19.08 -5.79 19.27
C ASP A 80 -17.83 -5.58 20.14
N LEU A 81 -16.92 -6.56 20.17
CA LEU A 81 -15.61 -6.40 20.82
C LEU A 81 -14.81 -5.24 20.22
N CYS A 82 -14.82 -5.09 18.88
CA CYS A 82 -14.08 -4.00 18.21
C CYS A 82 -14.49 -2.61 18.70
N ARG A 83 -15.73 -2.39 19.15
CA ARG A 83 -16.16 -1.10 19.76
C ARG A 83 -15.35 -0.72 21.00
N ARG A 84 -14.68 -1.68 21.63
CA ARG A 84 -13.89 -1.53 22.87
C ARG A 84 -12.39 -1.43 22.63
N LEU A 85 -11.95 -1.38 21.37
CA LEU A 85 -10.53 -1.36 20.99
C LEU A 85 -10.16 0.00 20.39
N PRO A 86 -9.90 1.03 21.21
CA PRO A 86 -9.77 2.41 20.73
C PRO A 86 -8.51 2.64 19.88
N GLN A 87 -7.55 1.71 19.85
CA GLN A 87 -6.36 1.79 19.01
C GLN A 87 -6.44 0.91 17.75
N LEU A 88 -7.56 0.22 17.50
CA LEU A 88 -7.73 -0.65 16.33
C LEU A 88 -7.76 0.19 15.03
N ARG A 89 -6.70 0.05 14.24
CA ARG A 89 -6.54 0.74 12.93
C ARG A 89 -6.92 -0.13 11.75
N SER A 90 -6.73 -1.44 11.83
CA SER A 90 -6.98 -2.35 10.71
C SER A 90 -7.77 -3.58 11.15
N LEU A 91 -8.88 -3.83 10.48
CA LEU A 91 -9.73 -5.01 10.66
C LEU A 91 -9.81 -5.80 9.35
N LEU A 92 -9.16 -6.96 9.30
CA LEU A 92 -9.10 -7.81 8.12
C LEU A 92 -10.05 -8.99 8.29
N LEU A 93 -11.01 -9.12 7.39
CA LEU A 93 -12.09 -10.10 7.43
C LEU A 93 -12.15 -10.91 6.14
N ARG A 94 -11.02 -11.08 5.44
CA ARG A 94 -10.95 -11.74 4.13
C ARG A 94 -11.44 -13.19 4.22
N ASP A 95 -12.26 -13.62 3.27
CA ASP A 95 -12.64 -15.03 3.13
C ASP A 95 -13.25 -15.63 4.42
N ASN A 96 -14.34 -15.03 4.90
CA ASN A 96 -15.05 -15.44 6.12
C ASN A 96 -16.54 -15.73 5.90
N TYR A 97 -16.97 -15.83 4.64
CA TYR A 97 -18.36 -16.11 4.27
C TYR A 97 -19.35 -15.08 4.89
N LEU A 98 -18.94 -13.82 4.98
CA LEU A 98 -19.75 -12.75 5.57
C LEU A 98 -20.94 -12.36 4.69
N SER A 99 -22.08 -12.06 5.33
CA SER A 99 -23.29 -11.58 4.67
C SER A 99 -23.46 -10.06 4.77
N ASN A 100 -24.39 -9.50 3.99
CA ASN A 100 -24.75 -8.08 4.05
C ASN A 100 -25.20 -7.63 5.46
N ASP A 101 -25.86 -8.48 6.24
CA ASP A 101 -26.27 -8.17 7.61
C ASP A 101 -25.06 -7.99 8.53
N THR A 102 -24.03 -8.81 8.36
CA THR A 102 -22.78 -8.64 9.10
C THR A 102 -22.06 -7.37 8.67
N VAL A 103 -22.08 -7.02 7.38
CA VAL A 103 -21.55 -5.73 6.89
C VAL A 103 -22.32 -4.56 7.51
N TRP A 104 -23.64 -4.64 7.63
CA TRP A 104 -24.43 -3.63 8.33
C TRP A 104 -23.94 -3.45 9.77
N SER A 105 -23.83 -4.53 10.55
CA SER A 105 -23.33 -4.46 11.93
C SER A 105 -21.91 -3.89 12.03
N LEU A 106 -21.04 -4.29 11.10
CA LEU A 106 -19.67 -3.79 10.98
C LEU A 106 -19.66 -2.28 10.74
N VAL A 107 -20.49 -1.78 9.83
CA VAL A 107 -20.63 -0.35 9.52
C VAL A 107 -21.11 0.43 10.74
N GLN A 108 -22.10 -0.08 11.49
CA GLN A 108 -22.56 0.59 12.72
C GLN A 108 -21.46 0.72 13.78
N MET A 109 -20.56 -0.24 13.87
CA MET A 109 -19.35 -0.11 14.70
C MET A 109 -18.37 0.90 14.08
N ALA A 110 -18.04 0.72 12.80
CA ALA A 110 -16.96 1.45 12.14
C ALA A 110 -17.26 2.94 11.94
N VAL A 111 -18.52 3.34 11.77
CA VAL A 111 -18.93 4.76 11.57
C VAL A 111 -18.49 5.65 12.74
N PHE A 112 -18.49 5.13 13.96
CA PHE A 112 -18.12 5.89 15.16
C PHE A 112 -16.76 5.49 15.74
N HIS A 113 -16.02 4.58 15.07
CA HIS A 113 -14.76 4.09 15.61
C HIS A 113 -13.67 5.19 15.61
N PRO A 114 -12.98 5.42 16.74
CA PRO A 114 -12.09 6.57 16.89
C PRO A 114 -10.77 6.46 16.10
N SER A 115 -10.36 5.25 15.73
CA SER A 115 -9.04 4.99 15.14
C SER A 115 -9.05 4.06 13.93
N LEU A 116 -10.21 3.55 13.49
CA LEU A 116 -10.25 2.58 12.41
C LEU A 116 -9.96 3.28 11.08
N GLU A 117 -9.02 2.73 10.32
CA GLU A 117 -8.57 3.27 9.05
C GLU A 117 -8.82 2.30 7.89
N ARG A 118 -8.67 0.99 8.15
CA ARG A 118 -8.75 -0.06 7.14
C ARG A 118 -9.75 -1.14 7.54
N VAL A 119 -10.61 -1.52 6.58
CA VAL A 119 -11.52 -2.66 6.67
C VAL A 119 -11.37 -3.50 5.41
N ASP A 120 -11.01 -4.78 5.53
CA ASP A 120 -10.90 -5.67 4.36
C ASP A 120 -11.97 -6.76 4.38
N LEU A 121 -12.91 -6.70 3.43
CA LEU A 121 -14.00 -7.66 3.24
C LEU A 121 -13.80 -8.52 1.98
N SER A 122 -12.60 -8.52 1.40
CA SER A 122 -12.32 -9.27 0.18
C SER A 122 -12.62 -10.77 0.32
N ALA A 123 -12.92 -11.43 -0.79
CA ALA A 123 -13.30 -12.85 -0.88
C ALA A 123 -14.54 -13.24 -0.04
N ASN A 124 -15.38 -12.27 0.36
CA ASN A 124 -16.69 -12.55 0.91
C ASN A 124 -17.75 -12.45 -0.19
N GLN A 125 -17.96 -13.55 -0.92
CA GLN A 125 -18.84 -13.59 -2.10
C GLN A 125 -20.30 -13.15 -1.82
N TYR A 126 -20.79 -13.28 -0.59
CA TYR A 126 -22.16 -12.88 -0.24
C TYR A 126 -22.32 -11.39 0.08
N VAL A 127 -21.23 -10.62 0.09
CA VAL A 127 -21.28 -9.17 0.13
C VAL A 127 -21.66 -8.67 -1.26
N SER A 128 -22.87 -8.14 -1.37
CA SER A 128 -23.47 -7.67 -2.62
C SER A 128 -23.77 -6.18 -2.56
N TRP A 129 -24.56 -5.68 -3.52
CA TRP A 129 -24.97 -4.27 -3.60
C TRP A 129 -25.49 -3.70 -2.26
N SER A 130 -26.29 -4.45 -1.50
CA SER A 130 -26.83 -3.97 -0.21
C SER A 130 -25.73 -3.73 0.82
N GLY A 131 -24.76 -4.64 0.94
CA GLY A 131 -23.59 -4.44 1.80
C GLY A 131 -22.74 -3.26 1.31
N ALA A 132 -22.60 -3.10 0.00
CA ALA A 132 -21.86 -1.99 -0.60
C ALA A 132 -22.46 -0.62 -0.25
N MET A 133 -23.79 -0.47 -0.23
CA MET A 133 -24.43 0.79 0.17
C MET A 133 -24.16 1.14 1.64
N CYS A 134 -24.06 0.13 2.51
CA CYS A 134 -23.64 0.35 3.90
C CYS A 134 -22.19 0.86 3.97
N LEU A 135 -21.32 0.32 3.11
CA LEU A 135 -19.92 0.75 3.05
C LEU A 135 -19.75 2.15 2.46
N VAL A 136 -20.60 2.54 1.50
CA VAL A 136 -20.67 3.94 1.01
C VAL A 136 -20.99 4.90 2.15
N GLU A 137 -22.01 4.58 2.95
CA GLU A 137 -22.35 5.36 4.15
C GLU A 137 -21.18 5.44 5.14
N LEU A 138 -20.47 4.32 5.36
CA LEU A 138 -19.29 4.28 6.22
C LEU A 138 -18.21 5.26 5.79
N VAL A 139 -17.81 5.21 4.52
CA VAL A 139 -16.70 6.04 4.02
C VAL A 139 -17.07 7.52 3.93
N LEU A 140 -18.36 7.85 3.81
CA LEU A 140 -18.84 9.23 3.83
C LEU A 140 -18.90 9.81 5.25
N ARG A 141 -19.30 8.99 6.24
CA ARG A 141 -19.51 9.47 7.63
C ARG A 141 -18.29 9.36 8.52
N ASN A 142 -17.40 8.42 8.26
CA ASN A 142 -16.14 8.31 9.00
C ASN A 142 -14.94 8.66 8.09
N PRO A 143 -14.46 9.92 8.12
CA PRO A 143 -13.31 10.34 7.31
C PRO A 143 -11.99 9.69 7.77
N ARG A 144 -11.98 8.87 8.82
CA ARG A 144 -10.82 8.06 9.22
C ARG A 144 -10.63 6.83 8.35
N ILE A 145 -11.70 6.32 7.75
CA ILE A 145 -11.65 5.15 6.86
C ILE A 145 -10.99 5.56 5.55
N THR A 146 -9.78 5.06 5.33
CA THR A 146 -8.94 5.35 4.16
C THR A 146 -8.74 4.15 3.26
N ASP A 147 -9.20 2.96 3.67
CA ASP A 147 -9.09 1.75 2.86
C ASP A 147 -10.25 0.78 3.12
N VAL A 148 -10.91 0.35 2.05
CA VAL A 148 -11.96 -0.69 2.10
C VAL A 148 -11.69 -1.75 1.02
N GLY A 149 -11.33 -2.96 1.43
CA GLY A 149 -11.08 -4.08 0.53
C GLY A 149 -12.37 -4.81 0.14
N LEU A 150 -12.67 -4.90 -1.16
CA LEU A 150 -13.91 -5.53 -1.67
C LEU A 150 -13.67 -6.52 -2.81
N ARG A 151 -12.41 -6.90 -3.05
CA ARG A 151 -12.10 -7.77 -4.17
C ARG A 151 -12.70 -9.16 -3.96
N GLY A 152 -13.29 -9.75 -4.99
CA GLY A 152 -13.89 -11.10 -4.89
C GLY A 152 -15.17 -11.13 -4.07
N THR A 153 -15.83 -9.97 -3.91
CA THR A 153 -17.23 -9.85 -3.49
C THR A 153 -18.13 -9.83 -4.75
N THR A 154 -19.44 -9.73 -4.58
CA THR A 154 -20.40 -9.56 -5.70
C THR A 154 -20.78 -8.09 -5.94
N VAL A 155 -20.02 -7.16 -5.36
CA VAL A 155 -20.19 -5.72 -5.58
C VAL A 155 -19.72 -5.36 -6.99
N SER A 156 -20.46 -4.49 -7.69
CA SER A 156 -20.05 -4.03 -9.02
C SER A 156 -18.78 -3.17 -8.95
N GLU A 157 -17.95 -3.28 -9.99
CA GLU A 157 -16.71 -2.49 -10.12
C GLU A 157 -16.95 -0.98 -10.01
N GLU A 158 -18.09 -0.48 -10.50
CA GLU A 158 -18.47 0.92 -10.38
C GLU A 158 -18.57 1.38 -8.91
N ILE A 159 -19.21 0.57 -8.06
CA ILE A 159 -19.38 0.91 -6.63
C ILE A 159 -18.05 0.73 -5.90
N VAL A 160 -17.27 -0.30 -6.23
CA VAL A 160 -15.92 -0.48 -5.69
C VAL A 160 -15.05 0.73 -6.01
N ALA A 161 -15.10 1.23 -7.25
CA ALA A 161 -14.38 2.43 -7.67
C ALA A 161 -14.86 3.69 -6.93
N ALA A 162 -16.16 3.85 -6.70
CA ALA A 162 -16.71 4.98 -5.93
C ALA A 162 -16.25 4.96 -4.47
N ILE A 163 -16.27 3.79 -3.82
CA ILE A 163 -15.75 3.61 -2.46
C ILE A 163 -14.24 3.90 -2.42
N ALA A 164 -13.48 3.38 -3.39
CA ALA A 164 -12.05 3.65 -3.49
C ALA A 164 -11.77 5.16 -3.64
N ALA A 165 -12.49 5.86 -4.52
CA ALA A 165 -12.36 7.30 -4.69
C ALA A 165 -12.66 8.07 -3.39
N GLN A 166 -13.72 7.71 -2.67
CA GLN A 166 -14.07 8.37 -1.40
C GLN A 166 -13.02 8.10 -0.31
N THR A 167 -12.53 6.86 -0.18
CA THR A 167 -11.47 6.54 0.78
C THR A 167 -10.15 7.26 0.47
N ARG A 168 -9.84 7.52 -0.82
CA ARG A 168 -8.71 8.38 -1.22
C ARG A 168 -8.93 9.83 -0.78
N GLN A 169 -10.13 10.39 -0.97
CA GLN A 169 -10.45 11.74 -0.48
C GLN A 169 -10.30 11.85 1.04
N ASN A 170 -10.71 10.81 1.78
CA ASN A 170 -10.49 10.71 3.22
C ASN A 170 -8.99 10.71 3.57
N ALA A 171 -8.19 9.91 2.87
CA ALA A 171 -6.74 9.85 3.08
C ALA A 171 -6.06 11.21 2.86
N VAL A 172 -6.40 11.89 1.77
CA VAL A 172 -5.89 13.25 1.46
C VAL A 172 -6.30 14.25 2.54
N SER A 173 -7.57 14.24 2.94
CA SER A 173 -8.10 15.18 3.93
C SER A 173 -7.42 14.98 5.29
N ARG A 174 -7.20 13.73 5.70
CA ARG A 174 -6.45 13.39 6.93
C ARG A 174 -5.00 13.84 6.86
N PHE A 175 -4.33 13.56 5.75
CA PHE A 175 -2.93 13.95 5.58
C PHE A 175 -2.76 15.47 5.69
N ARG A 176 -3.66 16.24 5.07
CA ARG A 176 -3.70 17.70 5.15
C ARG A 176 -4.05 18.21 6.55
N ALA A 177 -5.03 17.61 7.21
CA ALA A 177 -5.45 17.99 8.56
C ALA A 177 -4.36 17.74 9.61
N ALA A 178 -3.47 16.76 9.38
CA ALA A 178 -2.31 16.50 10.22
C ALA A 178 -1.12 17.46 9.95
N GLU A 179 -1.28 18.44 9.05
CA GLU A 179 -0.23 19.36 8.57
C GLU A 179 1.05 18.65 8.12
N LEU A 180 0.92 17.38 7.70
CA LEU A 180 2.04 16.60 7.19
C LEU A 180 2.48 17.18 5.85
N LYS A 181 3.79 17.23 5.65
CA LYS A 181 4.41 17.70 4.41
C LYS A 181 5.02 16.55 3.65
N ALA A 182 5.22 16.74 2.36
CA ALA A 182 5.99 15.81 1.55
C ALA A 182 7.36 15.56 2.19
N SER A 183 7.69 14.28 2.35
CA SER A 183 8.93 13.79 2.95
C SER A 183 9.61 12.88 1.93
N PRO A 184 10.29 13.46 0.93
CA PRO A 184 10.91 12.70 -0.14
C PRO A 184 12.05 11.82 0.39
N PRO A 185 12.34 10.67 -0.26
CA PRO A 185 13.36 9.75 0.19
C PRO A 185 14.77 10.38 0.16
N VAL A 186 15.59 10.01 1.15
CA VAL A 186 16.99 10.45 1.29
C VAL A 186 17.98 9.33 0.88
N HIS A 187 17.46 8.25 0.29
CA HIS A 187 18.26 7.10 -0.14
C HIS A 187 19.15 7.43 -1.37
N PRO A 188 20.36 6.83 -1.51
CA PRO A 188 21.24 7.08 -2.66
C PRO A 188 20.55 6.89 -4.02
N ALA A 189 19.68 5.90 -4.17
CA ALA A 189 18.92 5.70 -5.40
C ALA A 189 18.01 6.90 -5.77
N ALA A 190 17.46 7.62 -4.79
CA ALA A 190 16.71 8.85 -5.05
C ALA A 190 17.62 9.97 -5.60
N VAL A 191 18.88 10.03 -5.15
CA VAL A 191 19.87 10.97 -5.69
C VAL A 191 20.18 10.65 -7.15
N TYR A 192 20.31 9.36 -7.49
CA TYR A 192 20.56 8.92 -8.87
C TYR A 192 19.41 9.25 -9.80
N ILE A 193 18.17 8.99 -9.36
CA ILE A 193 16.95 9.37 -10.10
C ILE A 193 16.96 10.87 -10.38
N ARG A 194 17.16 11.71 -9.35
CA ARG A 194 17.14 13.17 -9.51
C ARG A 194 18.25 13.69 -10.42
N ALA A 195 19.45 13.13 -10.34
CA ALA A 195 20.56 13.48 -11.21
C ALA A 195 20.27 13.16 -12.69
N LEU A 196 19.76 11.96 -12.96
CA LEU A 196 19.37 11.54 -14.29
C LEU A 196 18.20 12.35 -14.85
N THR A 197 17.18 12.64 -14.04
CA THR A 197 16.06 13.50 -14.44
C THR A 197 16.55 14.91 -14.80
N HIS A 198 17.50 15.47 -14.05
CA HIS A 198 18.10 16.76 -14.37
C HIS A 198 18.92 16.70 -15.68
N LEU A 199 19.73 15.65 -15.88
CA LEU A 199 20.47 15.45 -17.12
C LEU A 199 19.53 15.37 -18.33
N PHE A 200 18.43 14.61 -18.22
CA PHE A 200 17.40 14.55 -19.24
C PHE A 200 16.78 15.93 -19.51
N ALA A 201 16.41 16.65 -18.45
CA ALA A 201 15.76 17.95 -18.55
C ALA A 201 16.61 19.00 -19.28
N THR A 202 17.94 18.95 -19.14
CA THR A 202 18.86 19.89 -19.80
C THR A 202 19.09 19.60 -21.28
N HIS A 203 18.83 18.36 -21.74
CA HIS A 203 19.07 17.93 -23.12
C HIS A 203 17.79 17.70 -23.93
N GLN A 204 16.63 17.71 -23.30
CA GLN A 204 15.37 17.40 -23.96
C GLN A 204 14.84 18.52 -24.85
N GLN A 205 14.22 18.11 -25.96
CA GLN A 205 13.43 18.96 -26.83
C GLN A 205 12.03 18.34 -26.94
N HIS A 206 10.99 19.10 -26.59
CA HIS A 206 9.59 18.64 -26.63
C HIS A 206 9.33 17.31 -25.87
N GLY A 207 9.97 17.13 -24.71
CA GLY A 207 9.81 15.95 -23.86
C GLY A 207 10.63 14.73 -24.30
N ARG A 208 11.53 14.88 -25.27
CA ARG A 208 12.31 13.76 -25.84
C ARG A 208 13.80 14.09 -25.97
N VAL A 209 14.62 13.06 -25.89
CA VAL A 209 16.08 13.10 -26.10
C VAL A 209 16.49 12.06 -27.13
N SER A 210 17.64 12.25 -27.77
CA SER A 210 18.27 11.18 -28.57
C SER A 210 18.68 10.03 -27.65
N VAL A 211 18.50 8.79 -28.12
CA VAL A 211 18.92 7.57 -27.39
C VAL A 211 20.43 7.56 -27.05
N SER A 212 21.24 8.33 -27.79
CA SER A 212 22.66 8.52 -27.48
C SER A 212 22.92 9.11 -26.08
N LEU A 213 21.96 9.85 -25.51
CA LEU A 213 22.06 10.41 -24.16
C LEU A 213 22.18 9.34 -23.08
N LEU A 214 21.79 8.09 -23.35
CA LEU A 214 21.98 6.97 -22.42
C LEU A 214 23.47 6.81 -22.04
N HIS A 215 24.41 7.15 -22.93
CA HIS A 215 25.84 7.05 -22.66
C HIS A 215 26.25 8.06 -21.58
N SER A 216 25.84 9.32 -21.74
CA SER A 216 26.01 10.35 -20.70
C SER A 216 25.26 10.02 -19.42
N GLY A 217 24.14 9.29 -19.51
CA GLY A 217 23.43 8.77 -18.35
C GLY A 217 24.25 7.76 -17.53
N VAL A 218 24.97 6.85 -18.18
CA VAL A 218 25.90 5.91 -17.51
C VAL A 218 27.05 6.67 -16.84
N GLU A 219 27.65 7.62 -17.55
CA GLU A 219 28.70 8.50 -16.99
C GLU A 219 28.22 9.25 -15.75
N GLU A 220 27.02 9.83 -15.82
CA GLU A 220 26.41 10.55 -14.72
C GLU A 220 26.15 9.62 -13.53
N LEU A 221 25.60 8.42 -13.75
CA LEU A 221 25.39 7.41 -12.70
C LEU A 221 26.70 7.03 -12.00
N LEU A 222 27.77 6.77 -12.75
CA LEU A 222 29.08 6.45 -12.19
C LEU A 222 29.63 7.64 -11.40
N ARG A 223 29.45 8.87 -11.90
CA ARG A 223 29.87 10.10 -11.22
C ARG A 223 29.14 10.28 -9.90
N VAL A 224 27.82 10.21 -9.88
CA VAL A 224 27.01 10.45 -8.67
C VAL A 224 27.05 9.31 -7.66
N SER A 225 27.39 8.10 -8.10
CA SER A 225 27.64 6.96 -7.21
C SER A 225 29.08 6.89 -6.69
N GLY A 226 29.96 7.81 -7.09
CA GLY A 226 31.38 7.82 -6.68
C GLY A 226 32.22 6.72 -7.35
N ARG A 227 31.73 6.13 -8.44
CA ARG A 227 32.33 5.02 -9.20
C ARG A 227 32.95 5.47 -10.52
N THR A 228 33.37 6.74 -10.62
CA THR A 228 33.94 7.31 -11.86
C THR A 228 35.13 6.51 -12.40
N SER A 229 35.91 5.83 -11.55
CA SER A 229 37.01 4.96 -11.96
C SER A 229 36.56 3.77 -12.82
N GLU A 230 35.32 3.33 -12.68
CA GLU A 230 34.75 2.22 -13.46
C GLU A 230 34.36 2.63 -14.88
N LEU A 231 34.45 3.91 -15.24
CA LEU A 231 34.15 4.36 -16.59
C LEU A 231 35.06 3.69 -17.63
N GLN A 232 36.29 3.34 -17.25
CA GLN A 232 37.24 2.61 -18.09
C GLN A 232 36.80 1.17 -18.39
N LEU A 233 35.88 0.61 -17.59
CA LEU A 233 35.33 -0.73 -17.76
C LEU A 233 34.10 -0.75 -18.68
N VAL A 234 33.52 0.42 -18.96
CA VAL A 234 32.35 0.54 -19.82
C VAL A 234 32.80 0.42 -21.28
N THR A 235 32.42 -0.67 -21.94
CA THR A 235 32.80 -0.90 -23.34
C THR A 235 31.75 -0.36 -24.30
N ASP A 236 32.18 -0.02 -25.53
CA ASP A 236 31.27 0.35 -26.62
C ASP A 236 30.22 -0.74 -26.89
N LYS A 237 30.58 -2.01 -26.67
CA LYS A 237 29.67 -3.15 -26.79
C LYS A 237 28.55 -3.09 -25.75
N ASP A 238 28.85 -2.69 -24.53
CA ASP A 238 27.85 -2.60 -23.46
C ASP A 238 26.95 -1.38 -23.65
N LEU A 239 27.51 -0.25 -24.11
CA LEU A 239 26.73 0.92 -24.52
C LEU A 239 25.81 0.61 -25.71
N ALA A 240 26.30 -0.15 -26.70
CA ALA A 240 25.48 -0.59 -27.84
C ALA A 240 24.33 -1.51 -27.41
N LYS A 241 24.57 -2.45 -26.48
CA LYS A 241 23.50 -3.28 -25.90
C LYS A 241 22.47 -2.45 -25.15
N LEU A 242 22.91 -1.43 -24.40
CA LEU A 242 22.01 -0.52 -23.69
C LEU A 242 21.14 0.26 -24.66
N THR A 243 21.73 0.88 -25.68
CA THR A 243 21.01 1.60 -26.73
C THR A 243 20.04 0.70 -27.50
N ALA A 244 20.41 -0.56 -27.75
CA ALA A 244 19.55 -1.52 -28.43
C ALA A 244 18.29 -1.92 -27.64
N ARG A 245 18.22 -1.66 -26.32
CA ARG A 245 17.02 -1.88 -25.50
C ARG A 245 15.97 -0.77 -25.67
N ALA A 246 16.34 0.36 -26.27
CA ALA A 246 15.42 1.45 -26.50
C ALA A 246 14.40 1.11 -27.60
N THR A 247 13.18 1.61 -27.44
CA THR A 247 12.08 1.41 -28.38
C THR A 247 12.27 2.19 -29.68
N SER A 248 13.02 3.30 -29.65
CA SER A 248 13.31 4.11 -30.83
C SER A 248 14.58 4.95 -30.67
N GLY A 249 14.97 5.68 -31.73
CA GLY A 249 16.10 6.62 -31.68
C GLY A 249 15.86 7.87 -30.82
N VAL A 250 14.62 8.13 -30.40
CA VAL A 250 14.25 9.24 -29.52
C VAL A 250 13.36 8.76 -28.37
N ILE A 251 13.78 8.99 -27.14
CA ILE A 251 13.15 8.40 -25.96
C ILE A 251 12.65 9.46 -24.99
N GLY A 252 11.64 9.10 -24.18
CA GLY A 252 11.12 9.94 -23.10
C GLY A 252 11.87 9.75 -21.79
N CYS A 253 11.55 10.56 -20.76
CA CYS A 253 12.21 10.50 -19.45
C CYS A 253 12.00 9.15 -18.76
N GLU A 254 10.80 8.58 -18.88
CA GLU A 254 10.43 7.30 -18.23
C GLU A 254 11.26 6.15 -18.79
N GLU A 255 11.39 6.08 -20.12
CA GLU A 255 12.24 5.10 -20.80
C GLU A 255 13.72 5.30 -20.46
N PHE A 256 14.19 6.55 -20.46
CA PHE A 256 15.55 6.89 -20.08
C PHE A 256 15.89 6.40 -18.67
N LEU A 257 15.00 6.63 -17.69
CA LEU A 257 15.18 6.18 -16.31
C LEU A 257 15.10 4.66 -16.17
N VAL A 258 14.10 4.00 -16.78
CA VAL A 258 13.94 2.54 -16.72
C VAL A 258 15.19 1.83 -17.25
N LEU A 259 15.69 2.26 -18.42
CA LEU A 259 16.86 1.63 -19.04
C LEU A 259 18.15 1.79 -18.21
N LEU A 260 18.32 2.91 -17.51
CA LEU A 260 19.52 3.23 -16.73
C LEU A 260 19.48 2.73 -15.28
N LEU A 261 18.30 2.64 -14.68
CA LEU A 261 18.16 2.33 -13.25
C LEU A 261 17.73 0.90 -12.97
N ILE A 262 17.16 0.21 -13.96
CA ILE A 262 16.66 -1.16 -13.82
C ILE A 262 17.45 -2.05 -14.79
N ASP A 263 18.38 -2.82 -14.24
CA ASP A 263 19.28 -3.65 -15.04
C ASP A 263 18.50 -4.70 -15.84
N GLY A 264 18.93 -4.93 -17.08
CA GLY A 264 18.27 -5.88 -18.00
C GLY A 264 16.83 -5.53 -18.43
N SER A 265 16.22 -4.47 -17.92
CA SER A 265 14.83 -4.11 -18.24
C SER A 265 14.62 -3.66 -19.69
N THR A 266 13.39 -3.78 -20.19
CA THR A 266 12.94 -3.13 -21.42
C THR A 266 11.83 -2.16 -21.08
N TYR A 267 11.69 -1.10 -21.87
CA TYR A 267 10.59 -0.16 -21.68
C TYR A 267 9.29 -0.67 -22.31
N ASP A 268 8.32 -0.95 -21.46
CA ASP A 268 6.93 -1.24 -21.78
C ASP A 268 6.03 -0.05 -21.44
N ALA A 269 5.52 0.62 -22.48
CA ALA A 269 4.66 1.78 -22.37
C ALA A 269 3.31 1.47 -21.71
N ASP A 270 2.77 0.26 -21.89
CA ASP A 270 1.47 -0.11 -21.31
C ASP A 270 1.57 -0.26 -19.80
N THR A 271 2.64 -0.87 -19.32
CA THR A 271 2.95 -0.93 -17.88
C THR A 271 3.12 0.46 -17.28
N VAL A 272 3.88 1.35 -17.92
CA VAL A 272 4.05 2.73 -17.44
C VAL A 272 2.72 3.47 -17.42
N ALA A 273 1.86 3.28 -18.41
CA ALA A 273 0.53 3.88 -18.44
C ALA A 273 -0.36 3.40 -17.26
N ARG A 274 -0.35 2.10 -16.94
CA ARG A 274 -1.08 1.56 -15.77
C ARG A 274 -0.53 2.11 -14.45
N LEU A 275 0.79 2.14 -14.29
CA LEU A 275 1.44 2.72 -13.12
C LEU A 275 1.08 4.21 -12.97
N ARG A 276 1.03 4.96 -14.08
CA ARG A 276 0.69 6.38 -14.08
C ARG A 276 -0.74 6.61 -13.63
N GLN A 277 -1.69 5.82 -14.13
CA GLN A 277 -3.08 5.88 -13.69
C GLN A 277 -3.20 5.63 -12.19
N ALA A 278 -2.49 4.61 -11.68
CA ALA A 278 -2.48 4.30 -10.26
C ALA A 278 -1.82 5.42 -9.42
N PHE A 279 -0.72 6.00 -9.88
CA PHE A 279 -0.07 7.13 -9.19
C PHE A 279 -1.00 8.34 -9.08
N VAL A 280 -1.70 8.69 -10.17
CA VAL A 280 -2.68 9.80 -10.17
C VAL A 280 -3.85 9.51 -9.23
N LEU A 281 -4.34 8.26 -9.21
CA LEU A 281 -5.43 7.84 -8.32
C LEU A 281 -5.04 7.95 -6.84
N PHE A 282 -3.78 7.67 -6.50
CA PHE A 282 -3.27 7.69 -5.12
C PHE A 282 -2.58 9.01 -4.75
N ASN A 283 -2.62 10.02 -5.62
CA ASN A 283 -1.95 11.29 -5.40
C ASN A 283 -2.49 11.98 -4.13
N MET A 284 -1.58 12.38 -3.25
CA MET A 284 -1.87 13.03 -1.98
C MET A 284 -2.05 14.55 -2.08
N ASP A 285 -1.72 15.13 -3.23
CA ASP A 285 -1.93 16.55 -3.50
C ASP A 285 -2.87 16.76 -4.71
N PRO A 286 -4.20 16.72 -4.52
CA PRO A 286 -5.16 16.97 -5.60
C PRO A 286 -5.14 18.43 -6.12
N SER A 287 -4.43 19.35 -5.46
CA SER A 287 -4.23 20.72 -5.98
C SER A 287 -3.02 20.85 -6.91
N ALA A 288 -2.24 19.78 -7.08
CA ALA A 288 -1.11 19.75 -8.01
C ALA A 288 -1.57 20.08 -9.45
N PRO A 289 -0.99 21.09 -10.12
CA PRO A 289 -1.36 21.45 -11.49
C PRO A 289 -1.18 20.29 -12.48
N ASP A 290 -0.11 19.51 -12.30
CA ASP A 290 0.12 18.24 -12.96
C ASP A 290 0.33 17.18 -11.87
N PRO A 291 -0.63 16.25 -11.67
CA PRO A 291 -0.55 15.27 -10.60
C PRO A 291 0.60 14.28 -10.79
N VAL A 292 1.14 14.13 -12.01
CA VAL A 292 2.29 13.26 -12.26
C VAL A 292 3.58 14.01 -11.91
N ARG A 293 3.73 15.26 -12.37
CA ARG A 293 4.97 16.02 -12.15
C ARG A 293 5.10 16.65 -10.77
N ASN A 294 3.97 17.03 -10.17
CA ASN A 294 3.94 17.82 -8.93
C ASN A 294 3.27 17.05 -7.78
N GLY A 295 2.61 15.94 -8.07
CA GLY A 295 2.00 15.08 -7.06
C GLY A 295 3.01 14.13 -6.41
N TYR A 296 2.53 13.47 -5.36
CA TYR A 296 3.28 12.45 -4.64
C TYR A 296 2.32 11.46 -3.99
N ILE A 297 2.80 10.25 -3.78
CA ILE A 297 2.08 9.18 -3.08
C ILE A 297 2.77 8.87 -1.75
N LEU A 298 2.11 8.11 -0.87
CA LEU A 298 2.71 7.60 0.36
C LEU A 298 3.37 6.24 0.13
N GLY A 299 4.58 6.05 0.66
CA GLY A 299 5.31 4.77 0.59
C GLY A 299 4.55 3.62 1.26
N ARG A 300 3.80 3.90 2.33
CA ARG A 300 2.95 2.89 3.00
C ARG A 300 1.81 2.36 2.11
N ASP A 301 1.40 3.12 1.09
CA ASP A 301 0.30 2.74 0.19
C ASP A 301 0.77 1.88 -0.99
N LEU A 302 2.08 1.62 -1.13
CA LEU A 302 2.63 0.83 -2.24
C LEU A 302 1.94 -0.52 -2.43
N SER A 303 1.66 -1.25 -1.34
CA SER A 303 0.94 -2.53 -1.43
C SER A 303 -0.46 -2.39 -2.03
N ALA A 304 -1.21 -1.34 -1.63
CA ALA A 304 -2.54 -1.07 -2.17
C ALA A 304 -2.49 -0.64 -3.64
N ILE A 305 -1.48 0.17 -4.01
CA ILE A 305 -1.26 0.61 -5.39
C ILE A 305 -0.94 -0.59 -6.28
N MET A 306 -0.01 -1.46 -5.86
CA MET A 306 0.33 -2.67 -6.65
C MET A 306 -0.86 -3.63 -6.74
N THR A 307 -1.65 -3.75 -5.66
CA THR A 307 -2.90 -4.52 -5.71
C THR A 307 -3.86 -4.00 -6.77
N HIS A 308 -3.94 -2.67 -6.95
CA HIS A 308 -4.76 -2.05 -7.99
C HIS A 308 -4.19 -2.28 -9.39
N VAL A 309 -2.87 -2.21 -9.57
CA VAL A 309 -2.20 -2.36 -10.86
C VAL A 309 -2.22 -3.80 -11.36
N ASP A 310 -1.84 -4.75 -10.51
CA ASP A 310 -1.67 -6.16 -10.87
C ASP A 310 -2.94 -6.98 -10.64
N GLY A 311 -3.93 -6.39 -9.96
CA GLY A 311 -5.10 -7.11 -9.51
C GLY A 311 -4.71 -8.24 -8.58
N ALA A 312 -3.64 -8.14 -7.78
CA ALA A 312 -3.20 -9.12 -6.77
C ALA A 312 -2.36 -8.42 -5.70
N PRO A 313 -2.60 -8.70 -4.40
CA PRO A 313 -1.73 -8.16 -3.39
C PRO A 313 -0.32 -8.74 -3.57
N PRO A 314 0.73 -7.89 -3.59
CA PRO A 314 2.11 -8.37 -3.62
C PRO A 314 2.40 -9.20 -2.37
N SER A 315 3.39 -10.09 -2.44
CA SER A 315 3.81 -10.82 -1.24
C SER A 315 4.40 -9.84 -0.21
N GLU A 316 4.38 -10.21 1.07
CA GLU A 316 4.98 -9.38 2.12
C GLU A 316 6.48 -9.14 1.86
N ALA A 317 7.18 -10.14 1.32
CA ALA A 317 8.57 -10.02 0.91
C ALA A 317 8.76 -8.96 -0.20
N ASP A 318 7.85 -8.91 -1.18
CA ASP A 318 7.89 -7.92 -2.26
C ASP A 318 7.62 -6.51 -1.74
N VAL A 319 6.66 -6.34 -0.83
CA VAL A 319 6.37 -5.05 -0.19
C VAL A 319 7.59 -4.53 0.57
N VAL A 320 8.22 -5.40 1.37
CA VAL A 320 9.44 -5.07 2.10
C VAL A 320 10.59 -4.73 1.15
N ALA A 321 10.75 -5.50 0.07
CA ALA A 321 11.77 -5.23 -0.94
C ALA A 321 11.55 -3.86 -1.61
N MET A 322 10.31 -3.55 -2.02
CA MET A 322 9.94 -2.25 -2.60
C MET A 322 10.25 -1.08 -1.66
N GLN A 323 9.85 -1.19 -0.38
CA GLN A 323 10.09 -0.14 0.61
C GLN A 323 11.60 0.08 0.86
N ARG A 324 12.40 -1.00 0.86
CA ARG A 324 13.86 -0.92 1.04
C ARG A 324 14.57 -0.22 -0.12
N ARG A 325 14.10 -0.33 -1.37
CA ARG A 325 14.75 0.27 -2.57
C ARG A 325 15.00 1.77 -2.45
N LEU A 326 14.15 2.50 -1.73
CA LEU A 326 14.28 3.95 -1.50
C LEU A 326 14.34 4.32 -0.01
N GLY A 327 14.51 3.35 0.89
CA GLY A 327 14.40 3.59 2.33
C GLY A 327 13.06 4.19 2.74
N ALA A 328 12.00 3.95 1.96
CA ALA A 328 10.65 4.46 2.17
C ALA A 328 9.90 3.59 3.19
N THR A 329 10.54 3.31 4.33
CA THR A 329 9.99 2.45 5.41
C THR A 329 9.21 3.25 6.44
N ALA A 330 9.35 4.58 6.44
CA ALA A 330 8.57 5.43 7.32
C ALA A 330 7.14 5.62 6.78
N ASP A 331 6.16 5.64 7.68
CA ASP A 331 4.75 5.85 7.35
C ASP A 331 4.47 7.20 6.66
N THR A 332 5.40 8.15 6.77
CA THR A 332 5.31 9.48 6.19
C THR A 332 6.18 9.65 4.93
N ALA A 333 6.94 8.63 4.52
CA ALA A 333 7.75 8.71 3.32
C ALA A 333 6.87 8.92 2.09
N THR A 334 7.22 9.90 1.27
CA THR A 334 6.49 10.24 0.04
C THR A 334 7.33 9.98 -1.19
N LEU A 335 6.71 9.53 -2.28
CA LEU A 335 7.40 9.27 -3.54
C LEU A 335 6.81 10.16 -4.64
N GLY A 336 7.67 10.86 -5.37
CA GLY A 336 7.32 11.48 -6.66
C GLY A 336 7.16 10.43 -7.75
N TRP A 337 6.76 10.84 -8.96
CA TRP A 337 6.48 9.92 -10.06
C TRP A 337 7.70 9.07 -10.46
N GLU A 338 8.87 9.69 -10.61
CA GLU A 338 10.09 8.99 -11.04
C GLU A 338 10.57 7.99 -9.97
N GLU A 339 10.41 8.34 -8.70
CA GLU A 339 10.73 7.50 -7.55
C GLU A 339 9.77 6.32 -7.43
N PHE A 340 8.47 6.57 -7.62
CA PHE A 340 7.46 5.52 -7.67
C PHE A 340 7.71 4.58 -8.85
N LEU A 341 7.96 5.11 -10.05
CA LEU A 341 8.24 4.32 -11.25
C LEU A 341 9.44 3.39 -11.01
N TYR A 342 10.54 3.89 -10.43
CA TYR A 342 11.70 3.09 -10.08
C TYR A 342 11.38 1.91 -9.14
N VAL A 343 10.49 2.12 -8.16
CA VAL A 343 10.13 1.08 -7.18
C VAL A 343 9.13 0.09 -7.73
N ALA A 344 8.14 0.57 -8.49
CA ALA A 344 6.95 -0.19 -8.89
C ALA A 344 7.07 -0.87 -10.26
N TYR A 345 8.08 -0.53 -11.07
CA TYR A 345 8.23 -1.15 -12.38
C TYR A 345 8.49 -2.67 -12.25
N PRO A 346 7.86 -3.52 -13.10
CA PRO A 346 8.11 -4.96 -13.12
C PRO A 346 9.60 -5.25 -13.32
N HIS A 347 10.12 -6.26 -12.59
CA HIS A 347 11.55 -6.53 -12.50
C HIS A 347 12.39 -5.35 -11.98
N GLY A 348 11.79 -4.46 -11.17
CA GLY A 348 12.52 -3.41 -10.47
C GLY A 348 13.75 -3.97 -9.73
N PRO A 349 14.69 -3.09 -9.35
CA PRO A 349 16.03 -3.52 -8.94
C PRO A 349 15.99 -4.53 -7.79
N GLN A 350 16.65 -5.66 -7.98
CA GLN A 350 16.78 -6.71 -6.98
C GLN A 350 17.90 -6.36 -5.98
N ALA A 351 17.82 -6.94 -4.78
CA ALA A 351 18.85 -6.77 -3.78
C ALA A 351 20.19 -7.33 -4.30
N GLY A 352 21.16 -6.45 -4.52
CA GLY A 352 22.45 -6.81 -5.11
C GLY A 352 22.63 -6.38 -6.57
N ASP A 353 21.56 -5.90 -7.23
CA ASP A 353 21.67 -5.31 -8.56
C ASP A 353 22.56 -4.06 -8.47
N ARG A 354 23.60 -4.05 -9.29
CA ARG A 354 24.39 -2.84 -9.52
C ARG A 354 23.60 -1.97 -10.49
N LEU A 355 23.41 -0.69 -10.18
CA LEU A 355 22.91 0.32 -11.12
C LEU A 355 23.64 0.15 -12.45
N CYS A 356 22.94 0.19 -13.59
CA CYS A 356 23.45 -0.17 -14.92
C CYS A 356 24.89 0.31 -15.14
N SER A 357 25.83 -0.58 -14.83
CA SER A 357 27.27 -0.42 -14.99
C SER A 357 27.88 -1.78 -14.72
N ALA A 358 28.20 -2.47 -15.82
CA ALA A 358 28.95 -3.70 -15.88
C ALA A 358 28.42 -4.85 -15.02
N THR A 359 27.68 -5.76 -15.66
CA THR A 359 27.77 -7.19 -15.35
C THR A 359 29.21 -7.65 -15.59
N CYS A 360 30.13 -7.34 -14.66
CA CYS A 360 31.21 -8.29 -14.42
C CYS A 360 30.53 -9.49 -13.78
N THR A 361 30.46 -10.57 -14.58
CA THR A 361 30.06 -11.92 -14.18
C THR A 361 30.44 -12.19 -12.72
N PRO A 362 29.57 -12.78 -11.88
CA PRO A 362 30.02 -13.26 -10.59
C PRO A 362 31.16 -14.25 -10.87
N LEU A 363 32.35 -13.99 -10.32
CA LEU A 363 33.41 -14.98 -10.30
C LEU A 363 32.82 -16.21 -9.58
N VAL A 364 32.51 -17.24 -10.35
CA VAL A 364 32.22 -18.57 -9.84
C VAL A 364 33.52 -19.10 -9.26
N SER A 365 33.78 -18.77 -7.99
CA SER A 365 34.64 -19.51 -7.09
C SER A 365 34.64 -18.79 -5.74
N GLY A 366 33.98 -19.39 -4.75
CA GLY A 366 34.16 -19.00 -3.36
C GLY A 366 35.64 -19.09 -3.01
N VAL A 367 36.24 -17.96 -2.66
CA VAL A 367 37.47 -17.99 -1.88
C VAL A 367 37.03 -18.29 -0.45
N GLU A 368 37.06 -19.56 -0.08
CA GLU A 368 37.11 -19.96 1.31
C GLU A 368 38.36 -19.30 1.91
N VAL A 369 38.14 -18.28 2.73
CA VAL A 369 39.18 -17.77 3.62
C VAL A 369 39.27 -18.78 4.77
N MET A 370 40.09 -19.81 4.56
CA MET A 370 40.57 -20.68 5.64
C MET A 370 41.44 -19.83 6.56
N HIS A 371 40.94 -19.58 7.76
CA HIS A 371 41.76 -19.13 8.88
C HIS A 371 42.76 -20.25 9.22
N TYR A 372 44.05 -19.95 9.16
CA TYR A 372 45.10 -20.66 9.89
C TYR A 372 45.57 -19.81 11.06
#